data_AF-A0AAE4NZ36-F1
#
_entry.id   AF-A0AAE4NZ36-F1
#
_cell.length_a   1.000
_cell.length_b   1.000
_cell.length_c   1.000
_cell.angle_alpha   90.00
_cell.angle_beta   90.00
_cell.angle_gamma   90.00
#
_symmetry.space_group_name_H-M   'P 1'
#
loop_
_entity.id
_entity.type
_entity.pdbx_description
1 polymer ?
#
loop_
_entity_poly.entity_id
_entity_poly.type
_entity_poly.pdbx_seq_one_letter_code
_entity_poly.pdbx_strand_id
1 'polypeptide(L)'
;MDRFLNTIEGVELLVTTKKECLSLVWKYGLTEEERENIALEDLTFENLHTIATNYSVYRESIISGFKRIKEVFIEDTKIFLEKFDRKIEVIDALQQRIVNTRRFSSSNFLGVTNYESVPYKVIIDQCEHLTHDLKDLKAETLDSKEYIWKDIFKDEITFKSFEKYIKVCIVEPYADLSYLFQRLTNEKLFLGTIPHMDFAEWMRSNEFISPRDFDKISEERGFRSYTKSKTSERIQKFNTTFGL
;
A
#
# COMPACT_ATOMS: atom_id res chain seq x y z
N MET A 1 9.24 10.19 -3.54
CA MET A 1 8.37 9.39 -2.66
C MET A 1 8.11 10.13 -1.36
N ASP A 2 9.14 10.57 -0.63
CA ASP A 2 8.99 11.28 0.66
C ASP A 2 8.05 12.50 0.65
N ARG A 3 8.09 13.34 -0.40
CA ARG A 3 7.19 14.50 -0.52
C ARG A 3 5.71 14.11 -0.52
N PHE A 4 5.37 12.94 -1.06
CA PHE A 4 3.99 12.44 -1.12
C PHE A 4 3.57 11.78 0.20
N LEU A 5 4.48 11.05 0.85
CA LEU A 5 4.17 10.45 2.16
C LEU A 5 3.90 11.54 3.22
N ASN A 6 4.54 12.70 3.08
CA ASN A 6 4.31 13.84 3.97
C ASN A 6 2.94 14.51 3.80
N THR A 7 2.14 14.12 2.80
CA THR A 7 0.76 14.61 2.67
C THR A 7 -0.24 13.74 3.41
N ILE A 8 0.18 12.58 3.93
CA ILE A 8 -0.69 11.69 4.69
C ILE A 8 -0.96 12.34 6.05
N GLU A 9 -2.22 12.57 6.38
CA GLU A 9 -2.58 13.12 7.69
C GLU A 9 -2.14 12.15 8.81
N GLY A 10 -1.63 12.66 9.92
CA GLY A 10 -1.13 11.83 11.02
C GLY A 10 0.27 11.27 10.83
N VAL A 11 0.93 11.53 9.68
CA VAL A 11 2.33 11.15 9.45
C VAL A 11 3.28 11.84 10.43
N GLU A 12 2.84 12.93 11.08
CA GLU A 12 3.60 13.59 12.15
C GLU A 12 3.93 12.68 13.33
N LEU A 13 3.19 11.57 13.53
CA LEU A 13 3.51 10.56 14.55
C LEU A 13 4.86 9.86 14.27
N LEU A 14 5.29 9.82 13.00
CA LEU A 14 6.52 9.17 12.55
C LEU A 14 7.74 10.08 12.71
N VAL A 15 8.02 10.44 13.97
CA VAL A 15 9.12 11.36 14.32
C VAL A 15 10.50 10.73 14.14
N THR A 16 11.49 11.57 13.83
CA THR A 16 12.91 11.19 13.74
C THR A 16 13.84 12.17 14.47
N THR A 17 13.27 13.25 15.02
CA THR A 17 13.99 14.29 15.76
C THR A 17 13.28 14.66 17.05
N LYS A 18 14.03 15.20 18.02
CA LYS A 18 13.46 15.71 19.28
C LYS A 18 12.45 16.83 19.04
N LYS A 19 12.72 17.70 18.06
CA LYS A 19 11.84 18.83 17.71
C LYS A 19 10.48 18.36 17.20
N GLU A 20 10.44 17.34 16.35
CA GLU A 20 9.18 16.75 15.89
C GLU A 20 8.39 16.14 17.05
N CYS A 21 9.07 15.44 17.96
CA CYS A 21 8.43 14.90 19.16
C CYS A 21 7.88 16.01 20.07
N LEU A 22 8.62 17.09 20.31
CA LEU A 22 8.15 18.24 21.08
C LEU A 22 6.96 18.93 20.41
N SER A 23 6.92 18.98 19.07
CA SER A 23 5.76 19.51 18.34
C SER A 23 4.50 18.68 18.58
N LEU A 24 4.62 17.35 18.61
CA LEU A 24 3.51 16.47 19.00
C LEU A 24 3.09 16.69 20.45
N VAL A 25 4.06 16.78 21.36
CA VAL A 25 3.80 17.03 22.78
C VAL A 25 3.07 18.35 22.99
N TRP A 26 3.51 19.42 22.33
CA TRP A 26 2.86 20.73 22.41
C TRP A 26 1.41 20.66 21.91
N LYS A 27 1.20 20.04 20.74
CA LYS A 27 -0.11 19.97 20.09
C LYS A 27 -1.11 19.04 20.78
N TYR A 28 -0.64 17.95 21.38
CA TYR A 28 -1.53 16.87 21.88
C TYR A 28 -1.32 16.49 23.35
N GLY A 29 -0.19 16.84 23.94
CA GLY A 29 0.12 16.57 25.34
C GLY A 29 -0.23 17.70 26.29
N LEU A 30 -0.14 18.95 25.83
CA LEU A 30 -0.46 20.13 26.62
C LEU A 30 -1.93 20.53 26.44
N THR A 31 -2.49 21.18 27.46
CA THR A 31 -3.80 21.83 27.37
C THR A 31 -3.73 23.12 26.55
N GLU A 32 -4.88 23.71 26.23
CA GLU A 32 -4.93 25.01 25.56
C GLU A 32 -4.30 26.11 26.42
N GLU A 33 -4.65 26.18 27.71
CA GLU A 33 -4.07 27.12 28.68
C GLU A 33 -2.55 26.94 28.82
N GLU A 34 -2.05 25.70 28.87
CA GLU A 34 -0.61 25.44 28.93
C GLU A 34 0.12 25.91 27.66
N ARG A 35 -0.49 25.74 26.49
CA ARG A 35 0.07 26.24 25.21
C ARG A 35 0.06 27.76 25.09
N GLU A 36 -0.91 28.45 25.70
CA GLU A 36 -0.93 29.91 25.72
C GLU A 36 0.25 30.48 26.54
N ASN A 37 0.74 29.71 27.51
CA ASN A 37 1.83 30.11 28.40
C ASN A 37 3.23 29.74 27.88
N ILE A 38 3.35 28.96 26.80
CA ILE A 38 4.64 28.62 26.20
C ILE A 38 4.60 28.46 24.67
N ALA A 39 5.52 29.15 24.00
CA ALA A 39 5.75 28.95 22.57
C ALA A 39 6.44 27.61 22.29
N LEU A 40 6.14 26.99 21.15
CA LEU A 40 6.75 25.70 20.76
C LEU A 40 8.28 25.77 20.70
N GLU A 41 8.85 26.91 20.30
CA GLU A 41 10.30 27.13 20.24
C GLU A 41 11.00 27.16 21.60
N ASP A 42 10.28 27.50 22.66
CA ASP A 42 10.77 27.55 24.04
C ASP A 42 10.51 26.25 24.82
N LEU A 43 9.71 25.34 24.23
CA LEU A 43 9.40 24.06 24.83
C LEU A 43 10.63 23.13 24.77
N THR A 44 11.02 22.60 25.93
CA THR A 44 12.08 21.60 26.05
C THR A 44 11.55 20.38 26.80
N PHE A 45 12.26 19.27 26.73
CA PHE A 45 11.85 18.08 27.48
C PHE A 45 12.04 18.30 29.00
N GLU A 46 13.11 19.01 29.34
CA GLU A 46 13.55 19.31 30.70
C GLU A 46 12.55 20.22 31.43
N ASN A 47 11.90 21.16 30.74
CA ASN A 47 10.92 22.08 31.36
C ASN A 47 9.47 21.57 31.32
N LEU A 48 9.19 20.38 30.76
CA LEU A 48 7.83 19.84 30.71
C LEU A 48 7.17 19.76 32.09
N HIS A 49 7.93 19.38 33.12
CA HIS A 49 7.41 19.28 34.48
C HIS A 49 7.00 20.63 35.09
N THR A 50 7.53 21.75 34.59
CA THR A 50 7.15 23.09 35.02
C THR A 50 5.93 23.64 34.28
N ILE A 51 5.65 23.10 33.09
CA ILE A 51 4.55 23.53 32.22
C ILE A 51 3.33 22.67 32.49
N ALA A 52 3.51 21.35 32.45
CA ALA A 52 2.45 20.37 32.65
C ALA A 52 2.18 20.20 34.15
N THR A 53 1.15 20.90 34.62
CA THR A 53 0.81 21.03 36.05
C THR A 53 0.48 19.69 36.72
N ASN A 54 -0.03 18.71 35.96
CA ASN A 54 -0.38 17.39 36.47
C ASN A 54 0.13 16.27 35.55
N TYR A 55 1.04 15.44 36.06
CA TYR A 55 1.61 14.31 35.31
C TYR A 55 0.56 13.33 34.79
N SER A 56 -0.45 13.02 35.59
CA SER A 56 -1.50 12.08 35.19
C SER A 56 -2.31 12.63 34.02
N VAL A 57 -2.69 13.91 34.08
CA VAL A 57 -3.43 14.58 33.00
C VAL A 57 -2.57 14.64 31.74
N TYR A 58 -1.32 15.07 31.86
CA TYR A 58 -0.35 15.11 30.76
C TYR A 58 -0.18 13.74 30.09
N ARG A 59 0.00 12.69 30.89
CA ARG A 59 0.16 11.32 30.41
C ARG A 59 -1.07 10.86 29.62
N GLU A 60 -2.27 11.07 30.15
CA GLU A 60 -3.51 10.68 29.47
C GLU A 60 -3.75 11.51 28.19
N SER A 61 -3.40 12.79 28.18
CA SER A 61 -3.44 13.64 26.99
C SER A 61 -2.51 13.11 25.89
N ILE A 62 -1.26 12.76 26.22
CA ILE A 62 -0.32 12.16 25.26
C ILE A 62 -0.86 10.83 24.71
N ILE A 63 -1.34 9.93 25.58
CA ILE A 63 -1.86 8.62 25.17
C ILE A 63 -3.05 8.79 24.22
N SER A 64 -4.05 9.54 24.64
CA SER A 64 -5.27 9.75 23.85
C SER A 64 -4.99 10.51 22.55
N GLY A 65 -4.15 11.54 22.61
CA GLY A 65 -3.74 12.33 21.46
C GLY A 65 -3.01 11.50 20.42
N PHE A 66 -1.97 10.75 20.81
CA PHE A 66 -1.18 9.98 19.85
C PHE A 66 -1.96 8.80 19.29
N LYS A 67 -2.85 8.19 20.07
CA LYS A 67 -3.80 7.19 19.58
C LYS A 67 -4.72 7.77 18.49
N ARG A 68 -5.26 8.97 18.70
CA ARG A 68 -6.09 9.65 17.69
C ARG A 68 -5.30 9.94 16.41
N ILE A 69 -4.05 10.38 16.52
CA ILE A 69 -3.19 10.61 15.35
C ILE A 69 -2.96 9.30 14.58
N LYS A 70 -2.73 8.19 15.30
CA LYS A 70 -2.58 6.86 14.73
C LYS A 70 -3.81 6.45 13.91
N GLU A 71 -5.00 6.69 14.44
CA GLU A 71 -6.27 6.37 13.77
C GLU A 71 -6.46 7.20 12.50
N VAL A 72 -6.17 8.51 12.55
CA VAL A 72 -6.19 9.38 11.36
C VAL A 72 -5.18 8.91 10.32
N PHE A 73 -3.96 8.57 10.75
CA PHE A 73 -2.90 8.08 9.87
C PHE A 73 -3.32 6.85 9.09
N ILE A 74 -3.97 5.88 9.73
CA ILE A 74 -4.32 4.64 9.04
C ILE A 74 -5.46 4.84 8.04
N GLU A 75 -6.45 5.65 8.39
CA GLU A 75 -7.55 5.96 7.47
C GLU A 75 -7.09 6.77 6.27
N ASP A 76 -6.28 7.81 6.50
CA ASP A 76 -5.77 8.60 5.38
C ASP A 76 -4.77 7.80 4.53
N THR A 77 -4.02 6.88 5.12
CA THR A 77 -3.17 5.94 4.36
C THR A 77 -4.02 5.07 3.42
N LYS A 78 -5.16 4.54 3.86
CA LYS A 78 -6.06 3.75 2.99
C LYS A 78 -6.54 4.58 1.80
N ILE A 79 -7.05 5.79 2.06
CA ILE A 79 -7.53 6.74 1.03
C ILE A 79 -6.38 7.11 0.08
N PHE A 80 -5.20 7.35 0.62
CA PHE A 80 -4.02 7.68 -0.15
C PHE A 80 -3.65 6.53 -1.09
N LEU A 81 -3.64 5.28 -0.61
CA LEU A 81 -3.29 4.11 -1.41
C LEU A 81 -4.24 3.88 -2.59
N GLU A 82 -5.51 4.27 -2.51
CA GLU A 82 -6.45 4.20 -3.65
C GLU A 82 -6.00 5.05 -4.85
N LYS A 83 -5.21 6.10 -4.61
CA LYS A 83 -4.76 7.05 -5.64
C LYS A 83 -3.46 6.63 -6.33
N PHE A 84 -2.84 5.51 -5.94
CA PHE A 84 -1.53 5.09 -6.43
C PHE A 84 -1.51 3.64 -6.90
N ASP A 85 -0.92 3.40 -8.07
CA ASP A 85 -0.73 2.04 -8.61
C ASP A 85 0.31 1.24 -7.82
N ARG A 86 1.29 1.92 -7.22
CA ARG A 86 2.44 1.32 -6.51
C ARG A 86 2.17 1.16 -5.00
N LYS A 87 1.00 0.63 -4.64
CA LYS A 87 0.52 0.51 -3.24
C LYS A 87 1.52 -0.18 -2.32
N ILE A 88 2.10 -1.30 -2.76
CA ILE A 88 3.06 -2.08 -1.95
C ILE A 88 4.30 -1.26 -1.58
N GLU A 89 4.82 -0.47 -2.52
CA GLU A 89 6.02 0.33 -2.26
C GLU A 89 5.75 1.50 -1.32
N VAL A 90 4.53 2.07 -1.39
CA VAL A 90 4.08 3.08 -0.44
C VAL A 90 4.01 2.48 0.96
N ILE A 91 3.42 1.29 1.10
CA ILE A 91 3.33 0.59 2.40
C ILE A 91 4.74 0.27 2.92
N ASP A 92 5.65 -0.23 2.08
CA ASP A 92 7.03 -0.55 2.47
C ASP A 92 7.79 0.71 2.94
N ALA A 93 7.59 1.84 2.26
CA ALA A 93 8.20 3.10 2.66
C ALA A 93 7.67 3.60 4.02
N LEU A 94 6.36 3.46 4.28
CA LEU A 94 5.76 3.80 5.58
C LEU A 94 6.24 2.87 6.69
N GLN A 95 6.34 1.56 6.44
CA GLN A 95 6.92 0.60 7.38
C GLN A 95 8.37 0.95 7.71
N GLN A 96 9.18 1.38 6.73
CA GLN A 96 10.55 1.80 6.98
C GLN A 96 10.63 3.07 7.85
N ARG A 97 9.70 4.02 7.66
CA ARG A 97 9.61 5.21 8.53
C ARG A 97 9.24 4.83 9.96
N ILE A 98 8.28 3.93 10.17
CA ILE A 98 7.92 3.40 11.49
C ILE A 98 9.13 2.77 12.17
N VAL A 99 9.94 1.97 11.46
CA VAL A 99 11.17 1.38 12.01
C VAL A 99 12.15 2.46 12.45
N ASN A 100 12.33 3.51 11.65
CA ASN A 100 13.22 4.62 12.00
C ASN A 100 12.72 5.38 13.24
N THR A 101 11.41 5.64 13.32
CA THR A 101 10.78 6.28 14.48
C THR A 101 10.94 5.45 15.74
N ARG A 102 10.69 4.13 15.69
CA ARG A 102 10.89 3.25 16.85
C ARG A 102 12.34 3.25 17.32
N ARG A 103 13.31 3.20 16.39
CA ARG A 103 14.73 3.27 16.72
C ARG A 103 15.09 4.59 17.39
N PHE A 104 14.61 5.70 16.83
CA PHE A 104 14.80 7.04 17.40
C PHE A 104 14.22 7.15 18.81
N SER A 105 12.95 6.78 18.99
CA SER A 105 12.26 6.87 20.29
C SER A 105 12.89 5.95 21.34
N SER A 106 13.27 4.73 20.97
CA SER A 106 13.94 3.79 21.89
C SER A 106 15.29 4.33 22.39
N SER A 107 16.04 5.02 21.52
CA SER A 107 17.33 5.61 21.86
C SER A 107 17.21 6.84 22.77
N ASN A 108 16.06 7.52 22.76
CA ASN A 108 15.81 8.72 23.57
C ASN A 108 15.00 8.43 24.85
N PHE A 109 14.53 7.19 25.03
CA PHE A 109 13.76 6.76 26.19
C PHE A 109 14.63 6.40 27.42
N LEU A 110 15.91 6.01 27.23
CA LEU A 110 16.75 5.50 28.33
C LEU A 110 17.28 6.63 29.23
N GLY A 111 16.97 6.56 30.54
CA GLY A 111 17.61 7.38 31.58
C GLY A 111 16.99 8.77 31.83
N VAL A 112 15.79 9.04 31.31
CA VAL A 112 15.10 10.34 31.41
C VAL A 112 13.96 10.36 32.44
N THR A 113 13.47 11.55 32.80
CA THR A 113 12.39 11.73 33.78
C THR A 113 11.04 11.17 33.29
N ASN A 114 10.07 11.05 34.21
CA ASN A 114 8.74 10.52 33.88
C ASN A 114 8.03 11.35 32.79
N TYR A 115 8.16 12.67 32.79
CA TYR A 115 7.53 13.54 31.77
C TYR A 115 8.17 13.36 30.40
N GLU A 116 9.50 13.30 30.35
CA GLU A 116 10.27 13.17 29.12
C GLU A 116 10.09 11.80 28.46
N SER A 117 9.97 10.75 29.27
CA SER A 117 9.89 9.37 28.77
C SER A 117 8.53 9.03 28.17
N VAL A 118 7.45 9.67 28.62
CA VAL A 118 6.07 9.30 28.24
C VAL A 118 5.81 9.42 26.74
N PRO A 119 6.13 10.55 26.06
CA PRO A 119 5.93 10.68 24.63
C PRO A 119 6.61 9.56 23.83
N TYR A 120 7.86 9.23 24.16
CA TYR A 120 8.60 8.17 23.47
C TYR A 120 7.97 6.79 23.69
N LYS A 121 7.56 6.46 24.92
CA LYS A 121 6.86 5.19 25.21
C LYS A 121 5.59 5.05 24.38
N VAL A 122 4.77 6.11 24.35
CA VAL A 122 3.50 6.09 23.62
C VAL A 122 3.76 6.02 22.11
N ILE A 123 4.75 6.74 21.57
CA ILE A 123 5.13 6.62 20.16
C ILE A 123 5.53 5.18 19.81
N ILE A 124 6.34 4.53 20.65
CA ILE A 124 6.78 3.14 20.41
C ILE A 124 5.56 2.21 20.36
N ASP A 125 4.67 2.32 21.34
CA ASP A 125 3.43 1.55 21.42
C ASP A 125 2.53 1.76 20.19
N GLN A 126 2.27 3.01 19.80
CA GLN A 126 1.47 3.32 18.60
C GLN A 126 2.14 2.82 17.31
N CYS A 127 3.47 2.88 17.23
CA CYS A 127 4.23 2.34 16.09
C CYS A 127 4.16 0.80 16.00
N GLU A 128 4.04 0.10 17.12
CA GLU A 128 3.82 -1.35 17.13
C GLU A 128 2.46 -1.68 16.54
N HIS A 129 1.40 -0.98 16.97
CA HIS A 129 0.08 -1.09 16.37
C HIS A 129 0.09 -0.79 14.87
N LEU A 130 0.71 0.32 14.44
CA LEU A 130 0.83 0.65 13.02
C LEU A 130 1.58 -0.39 12.20
N THR A 131 2.57 -1.06 12.80
CA THR A 131 3.30 -2.13 12.12
C THR A 131 2.36 -3.29 11.78
N HIS A 132 1.42 -3.62 12.68
CA HIS A 132 0.39 -4.63 12.44
C HIS A 132 -0.62 -4.14 11.41
N ASP A 133 -1.18 -2.94 11.61
CA ASP A 133 -2.19 -2.37 10.70
C ASP A 133 -1.68 -2.30 9.24
N LEU A 134 -0.43 -1.89 9.03
CA LEU A 134 0.17 -1.84 7.69
C LEU A 134 0.53 -3.22 7.12
N LYS A 135 0.82 -4.21 7.97
CA LYS A 135 1.01 -5.59 7.50
C LYS A 135 -0.31 -6.17 6.99
N ASP A 136 -1.39 -5.92 7.70
CA ASP A 136 -2.73 -6.38 7.31
C ASP A 136 -3.16 -5.68 6.01
N LEU A 137 -2.98 -4.36 5.90
CA LEU A 137 -3.20 -3.63 4.65
C LEU A 137 -2.36 -4.18 3.48
N LYS A 138 -1.09 -4.53 3.75
CA LYS A 138 -0.20 -5.12 2.73
C LYS A 138 -0.73 -6.48 2.29
N ALA A 139 -1.16 -7.31 3.24
CA ALA A 139 -1.76 -8.61 2.96
C ALA A 139 -3.03 -8.46 2.14
N GLU A 140 -3.96 -7.57 2.50
CA GLU A 140 -5.17 -7.28 1.71
C GLU A 140 -4.83 -6.80 0.28
N THR A 141 -3.80 -5.97 0.15
CA THR A 141 -3.31 -5.48 -1.16
C THR A 141 -2.66 -6.59 -1.99
N LEU A 142 -2.06 -7.59 -1.34
CA LEU A 142 -1.47 -8.75 -1.99
C LEU A 142 -2.55 -9.80 -2.34
N ASP A 143 -3.44 -10.14 -1.41
CA ASP A 143 -4.54 -11.09 -1.58
C ASP A 143 -5.51 -10.64 -2.68
N SER A 144 -5.77 -9.34 -2.80
CA SER A 144 -6.54 -8.81 -3.94
C SER A 144 -5.87 -9.07 -5.29
N LYS A 145 -4.57 -9.38 -5.36
CA LYS A 145 -3.86 -9.83 -6.57
C LYS A 145 -3.58 -11.34 -6.60
N GLU A 146 -3.41 -11.99 -5.44
CA GLU A 146 -3.01 -13.39 -5.30
C GLU A 146 -4.17 -14.37 -5.54
N TYR A 147 -5.42 -13.90 -5.59
CA TYR A 147 -6.60 -14.74 -5.89
C TYR A 147 -7.22 -14.50 -7.27
N ILE A 148 -6.93 -13.39 -7.95
CA ILE A 148 -7.52 -13.04 -9.27
C ILE A 148 -7.32 -14.16 -10.30
N TRP A 149 -6.20 -14.88 -10.20
CA TRP A 149 -5.87 -15.94 -11.13
C TRP A 149 -6.51 -17.30 -10.80
N LYS A 150 -6.93 -17.56 -9.56
CA LYS A 150 -7.40 -18.89 -9.15
C LYS A 150 -8.70 -19.30 -9.83
N ASP A 151 -9.49 -18.34 -10.31
CA ASP A 151 -10.71 -18.63 -11.05
C ASP A 151 -10.47 -18.89 -12.54
N ILE A 152 -9.27 -18.56 -13.06
CA ILE A 152 -8.98 -18.56 -14.50
C ILE A 152 -7.79 -19.47 -14.86
N PHE A 153 -6.71 -19.45 -14.09
CA PHE A 153 -5.46 -20.15 -14.38
C PHE A 153 -5.26 -21.31 -13.43
N LYS A 154 -4.69 -22.39 -13.95
CA LYS A 154 -4.43 -23.62 -13.19
C LYS A 154 -3.39 -23.45 -12.08
N ASP A 155 -2.48 -22.48 -12.24
CA ASP A 155 -1.40 -22.18 -11.30
C ASP A 155 -0.90 -20.73 -11.46
N GLU A 156 -0.26 -20.24 -10.40
CA GLU A 156 0.29 -18.90 -10.32
C GLU A 156 1.40 -18.64 -11.36
N ILE A 157 2.18 -19.67 -11.72
CA ILE A 157 3.27 -19.55 -12.69
C ILE A 157 2.70 -19.20 -14.07
N THR A 158 1.63 -19.87 -14.47
CA THR A 158 0.91 -19.62 -15.72
C THR A 158 0.35 -18.20 -15.76
N PHE A 159 -0.23 -17.74 -14.64
CA PHE A 159 -0.71 -16.36 -14.53
C PHE A 159 0.42 -15.33 -14.66
N LYS A 160 1.56 -15.55 -14.00
CA LYS A 160 2.74 -14.67 -14.14
C LYS A 160 3.24 -14.60 -15.58
N SER A 161 3.23 -15.71 -16.31
CA SER A 161 3.54 -15.72 -17.75
C SER A 161 2.49 -14.96 -18.57
N PHE A 162 1.20 -15.09 -18.24
CA PHE A 162 0.13 -14.30 -18.84
C PHE A 162 0.33 -12.79 -18.62
N GLU A 163 0.55 -12.34 -17.39
CA GLU A 163 0.78 -10.92 -17.08
C GLU A 163 1.98 -10.37 -17.85
N LYS A 164 3.08 -11.15 -17.88
CA LYS A 164 4.26 -10.80 -18.67
C LYS A 164 3.91 -10.65 -20.14
N TYR A 165 3.15 -11.59 -20.71
CA TYR A 165 2.74 -11.54 -22.12
C TYR A 165 1.89 -10.30 -22.42
N ILE A 166 0.88 -10.01 -21.60
CA ILE A 166 0.02 -8.82 -21.76
C ILE A 166 0.86 -7.55 -21.78
N LYS A 167 1.84 -7.44 -20.88
CA LYS A 167 2.67 -6.23 -20.73
C LYS A 167 3.65 -6.00 -21.88
N VAL A 168 4.20 -7.06 -22.49
CA VAL A 168 5.37 -6.94 -23.39
C VAL A 168 5.12 -7.43 -24.80
N CYS A 169 4.08 -8.21 -25.04
CA CYS A 169 3.85 -8.87 -26.33
C CYS A 169 2.68 -8.30 -27.12
N ILE A 170 1.79 -7.53 -26.50
CA ILE A 170 0.61 -6.95 -27.15
C ILE A 170 0.99 -5.70 -27.96
N VAL A 171 0.82 -5.78 -29.27
CA VAL A 171 1.07 -4.70 -30.25
C VAL A 171 -0.20 -4.42 -31.04
N GLU A 172 -0.91 -5.48 -31.48
CA GLU A 172 -2.21 -5.45 -32.13
C GLU A 172 -3.25 -6.09 -31.20
N PRO A 173 -3.90 -5.33 -30.29
CA PRO A 173 -4.66 -5.88 -29.18
C PRO A 173 -5.63 -7.00 -29.56
N TYR A 174 -6.51 -6.76 -30.52
CA TYR A 174 -7.51 -7.77 -30.89
C TYR A 174 -6.88 -9.06 -31.45
N ALA A 175 -5.85 -8.97 -32.29
CA ALA A 175 -5.22 -10.13 -32.90
C ALA A 175 -4.30 -10.88 -31.92
N ASP A 176 -3.55 -10.15 -31.09
CA ASP A 176 -2.62 -10.72 -30.11
C ASP A 176 -3.35 -11.36 -28.93
N LEU A 177 -4.41 -10.71 -28.42
CA LEU A 177 -5.28 -11.28 -27.38
C LEU A 177 -6.02 -12.51 -27.90
N SER A 178 -6.49 -12.46 -29.15
CA SER A 178 -7.11 -13.63 -29.78
C SER A 178 -6.13 -14.80 -29.87
N TYR A 179 -4.88 -14.54 -30.27
CA TYR A 179 -3.86 -15.58 -30.31
C TYR A 179 -3.55 -16.15 -28.93
N LEU A 180 -3.39 -15.27 -27.93
CA LEU A 180 -3.13 -15.64 -26.54
C LEU A 180 -4.22 -16.56 -26.00
N PHE A 181 -5.50 -16.18 -26.11
CA PHE A 181 -6.63 -17.00 -25.65
C PHE A 181 -6.64 -18.39 -26.30
N GLN A 182 -6.43 -18.45 -27.62
CA GLN A 182 -6.43 -19.72 -28.35
C GLN A 182 -5.27 -20.62 -27.90
N ARG A 183 -4.08 -20.06 -27.64
CA ARG A 183 -2.95 -20.84 -27.12
C ARG A 183 -3.17 -21.28 -25.67
N LEU A 184 -3.63 -20.40 -24.79
CA LEU A 184 -3.94 -20.77 -23.40
C LEU A 184 -4.96 -21.92 -23.32
N THR A 185 -5.97 -21.89 -24.20
CA THR A 185 -6.96 -22.97 -24.33
C THR A 185 -6.33 -24.26 -24.84
N ASN A 186 -5.58 -24.21 -25.95
CA ASN A 186 -4.99 -25.40 -26.58
C ASN A 186 -3.95 -26.09 -25.69
N GLU A 187 -3.16 -25.31 -24.95
CA GLU A 187 -2.13 -25.80 -24.03
C GLU A 187 -2.72 -26.18 -22.65
N LYS A 188 -4.05 -26.05 -22.46
CA LYS A 188 -4.76 -26.34 -21.20
C LYS A 188 -4.15 -25.59 -20.01
N LEU A 189 -3.91 -24.30 -20.19
CA LEU A 189 -3.32 -23.41 -19.20
C LEU A 189 -4.38 -22.75 -18.29
N PHE A 190 -5.64 -22.81 -18.70
CA PHE A 190 -6.76 -22.38 -17.87
C PHE A 190 -7.15 -23.43 -16.82
N LEU A 191 -7.80 -22.97 -15.75
CA LEU A 191 -8.52 -23.82 -14.80
C LEU A 191 -9.82 -24.31 -15.47
N GLY A 192 -9.70 -25.39 -16.25
CA GLY A 192 -10.81 -25.95 -17.01
C GLY A 192 -11.11 -25.19 -18.30
N THR A 193 -12.35 -25.30 -18.78
CA THR A 193 -12.80 -24.65 -20.01
C THR A 193 -13.41 -23.30 -19.67
N ILE A 194 -12.86 -22.24 -20.26
CA ILE A 194 -13.33 -20.87 -20.04
C ILE A 194 -13.97 -20.34 -21.33
N PRO A 195 -15.24 -19.89 -21.29
CA PRO A 195 -15.86 -19.23 -22.42
C PRO A 195 -15.12 -17.96 -22.85
N HIS A 196 -15.07 -17.69 -24.15
CA HIS A 196 -14.29 -16.56 -24.68
C HIS A 196 -14.77 -15.20 -24.14
N MET A 197 -16.08 -15.02 -23.94
CA MET A 197 -16.61 -13.74 -23.44
C MET A 197 -16.32 -13.58 -21.95
N ASP A 198 -16.46 -14.65 -21.16
CA ASP A 198 -16.13 -14.64 -19.73
C ASP A 198 -14.66 -14.29 -19.51
N PHE A 199 -13.75 -14.83 -20.34
CA PHE A 199 -12.34 -14.46 -20.29
C PHE A 199 -12.11 -12.99 -20.65
N ALA A 200 -12.81 -12.47 -21.65
CA ALA A 200 -12.71 -11.06 -22.04
C ALA A 200 -13.24 -10.12 -20.94
N GLU A 201 -14.35 -10.49 -20.31
CA GLU A 201 -14.96 -9.75 -19.19
C GLU A 201 -14.05 -9.79 -17.96
N TRP A 202 -13.50 -10.95 -17.62
CA TRP A 202 -12.50 -11.07 -16.56
C TRP A 202 -11.27 -10.21 -16.85
N MET A 203 -10.76 -10.20 -18.09
CA MET A 203 -9.63 -9.35 -18.46
C MET A 203 -9.97 -7.86 -18.32
N ARG A 204 -11.21 -7.46 -18.64
CA ARG A 204 -11.66 -6.08 -18.53
C ARG A 204 -11.85 -5.65 -17.06
N SER A 205 -12.45 -6.50 -16.25
CA SER A 205 -12.71 -6.26 -14.82
C SER A 205 -11.43 -6.17 -14.00
N ASN A 206 -10.36 -6.84 -14.45
CA ASN A 206 -9.04 -6.82 -13.82
C ASN A 206 -8.04 -5.92 -14.57
N GLU A 207 -8.52 -5.03 -15.44
CA GLU A 207 -7.73 -4.00 -16.13
C GLU A 207 -6.57 -4.51 -16.99
N PHE A 208 -6.61 -5.77 -17.44
CA PHE A 208 -5.63 -6.33 -18.38
C PHE A 208 -5.82 -5.81 -19.82
N ILE A 209 -7.03 -5.33 -20.13
CA ILE A 209 -7.37 -4.76 -21.44
C ILE A 209 -8.16 -3.46 -21.25
N SER A 210 -8.04 -2.54 -22.21
CA SER A 210 -8.79 -1.29 -22.17
C SER A 210 -10.28 -1.51 -22.49
N PRO A 211 -11.17 -0.57 -22.14
CA PRO A 211 -12.58 -0.63 -22.57
C PRO A 211 -12.72 -0.77 -24.09
N ARG A 212 -11.87 -0.06 -24.85
CA ARG A 212 -11.86 -0.11 -26.32
C ARG A 212 -11.51 -1.50 -26.86
N ASP A 213 -10.56 -2.18 -26.23
CA ASP A 213 -10.17 -3.54 -26.63
C ASP A 213 -11.30 -4.53 -26.35
N PHE A 214 -11.97 -4.38 -25.20
CA PHE A 214 -13.14 -5.17 -24.84
C PHE A 214 -14.32 -4.95 -25.80
N ASP A 215 -14.64 -3.69 -26.11
CA ASP A 215 -15.69 -3.34 -27.07
C ASP A 215 -15.41 -4.00 -28.41
N LYS A 216 -14.14 -3.98 -28.86
CA LYS A 216 -13.76 -4.61 -30.12
C LYS A 216 -13.96 -6.13 -30.11
N ILE A 217 -13.63 -6.80 -29.01
CA ILE A 217 -13.86 -8.24 -28.82
C ILE A 217 -15.37 -8.53 -28.80
N SER A 218 -16.16 -7.69 -28.13
CA SER A 218 -17.61 -7.83 -28.01
C SER A 218 -18.33 -7.65 -29.36
N GLU A 219 -17.98 -6.63 -30.14
CA GLU A 219 -18.48 -6.39 -31.50
C GLU A 219 -18.27 -7.59 -32.42
N GLU A 220 -17.13 -8.25 -32.26
CA GLU A 220 -16.73 -9.42 -33.05
C GLU A 220 -17.25 -10.74 -32.46
N ARG A 221 -18.00 -10.67 -31.36
CA ARG A 221 -18.57 -11.80 -30.61
C ARG A 221 -17.50 -12.78 -30.11
N GLY A 222 -16.38 -12.26 -29.63
CA GLY A 222 -15.30 -13.02 -29.02
C GLY A 222 -13.98 -12.93 -29.77
N PHE A 223 -13.10 -13.89 -29.49
CA PHE A 223 -11.75 -13.93 -30.08
C PHE A 223 -11.74 -14.58 -31.48
N ARG A 224 -10.80 -14.13 -32.31
CA ARG A 224 -10.53 -14.79 -33.60
C ARG A 224 -10.08 -16.23 -33.40
N SER A 225 -10.41 -17.08 -34.37
CA SER A 225 -9.91 -18.46 -34.40
C SER A 225 -8.38 -18.50 -34.51
N TYR A 226 -7.79 -19.60 -34.01
CA TYR A 226 -6.34 -19.80 -34.01
C TYR A 226 -5.70 -19.56 -35.40
N THR A 227 -6.28 -20.12 -36.46
CA THR A 227 -5.77 -19.95 -37.83
C THR A 227 -5.72 -18.49 -38.29
N LYS A 228 -6.66 -17.65 -37.82
CA LYS A 228 -6.76 -16.23 -38.18
C LYS A 228 -5.88 -15.32 -37.31
N SER A 229 -5.38 -15.82 -36.18
CA SER A 229 -4.55 -15.05 -35.25
C SER A 229 -3.08 -15.52 -35.23
N LYS A 230 -2.79 -16.71 -35.76
CA LYS A 230 -1.45 -17.31 -35.80
C LYS A 230 -0.49 -16.58 -36.75
N THR A 231 0.67 -16.17 -36.21
CA THR A 231 1.85 -15.73 -36.98
C THR A 231 3.12 -16.29 -36.34
N SER A 232 4.22 -16.40 -37.09
CA SER A 232 5.50 -16.88 -36.57
C SER A 232 6.00 -16.05 -35.38
N GLU A 233 5.81 -14.74 -35.44
CA GLU A 233 6.17 -13.82 -34.36
C GLU A 233 5.39 -14.10 -33.08
N ARG A 234 4.06 -14.25 -33.17
CA ARG A 234 3.21 -14.56 -32.02
C ARG A 234 3.54 -15.91 -31.39
N ILE A 235 3.87 -16.91 -32.22
CA ILE A 235 4.36 -18.21 -31.75
C ILE A 235 5.62 -18.03 -30.91
N GLN A 236 6.61 -17.32 -31.45
CA GLN A 236 7.87 -17.09 -30.74
C GLN A 236 7.67 -16.32 -29.43
N LYS A 237 6.88 -15.24 -29.44
CA LYS A 237 6.57 -14.44 -28.24
C LYS A 237 5.92 -15.30 -27.14
N PHE A 238 4.95 -16.13 -27.50
CA PHE A 238 4.26 -17.00 -26.56
C PHE A 238 5.19 -18.06 -26.00
N ASN A 239 5.86 -18.82 -26.87
CA ASN A 239 6.79 -19.87 -26.47
C ASN A 239 7.91 -19.35 -25.55
N THR A 240 8.48 -18.17 -25.87
CA THR A 240 9.51 -17.52 -25.03
C THR A 240 8.96 -17.09 -23.67
N THR A 241 7.72 -16.65 -23.61
CA THR A 241 7.11 -16.12 -22.38
C THR A 241 6.58 -17.22 -21.45
N PHE A 242 6.10 -18.32 -22.03
CA PHE A 242 5.54 -19.47 -21.32
C PHE A 242 6.52 -20.64 -21.16
N GLY A 243 7.72 -20.57 -21.77
CA GLY A 243 8.75 -21.59 -21.66
C GLY A 243 8.43 -22.89 -22.42
N LEU A 244 7.81 -22.77 -23.60
CA LEU A 244 7.30 -23.89 -24.42
C LEU A 244 8.02 -24.04 -25.77
#